data_AF-A0A3D8JPD6-F1
#
_entry.id   AF-A0A3D8JPD6-F1
#
_cell.length_a   1.000
_cell.length_b   1.000
_cell.length_c   1.000
_cell.angle_alpha   90.00
_cell.angle_beta   90.00
_cell.angle_gamma   90.00
#
_symmetry.space_group_name_H-M   'P 1'
#
loop_
_entity.id
_entity.type
_entity.pdbx_description
1 polymer ?
#
loop_
_entity_poly.entity_id
_entity_poly.type
_entity_poly.pdbx_seq_one_letter_code
_entity_poly.pdbx_strand_id
1 'polypeptide(L)'
;MDLILFQPGDQTIMNSEGSELDNSAWVSDGPTGLCIEIVSLHQGMKQQLTTDVSNNARTSGRPIITEFTLVKYVDQTSVKLYEYCLGAKVLGSGADAPSTIYIARESGGSIQNVIKIELKDALLSEMQLQTHPNDMPTEQFKLNFTEIIWTYTQQFNDTTQKGMKTAGWSLAKNTPIAGKFTSGK
;
A
#
# COMPACT_ATOMS: atom_id res chain seq x y z
N MET A 1 -13.33 13.72 4.64
CA MET A 1 -12.46 13.02 5.63
C MET A 1 -11.29 12.35 4.89
N ASP A 2 -10.14 12.11 5.53
CA ASP A 2 -9.06 11.33 4.90
C ASP A 2 -9.29 9.83 5.19
N LEU A 3 -9.32 9.02 4.15
CA LEU A 3 -9.64 7.59 4.18
C LEU A 3 -8.42 6.79 3.71
N ILE A 4 -8.03 5.77 4.47
CA ILE A 4 -6.92 4.87 4.09
C ILE A 4 -7.48 3.46 3.96
N LEU A 5 -7.26 2.86 2.79
CA LEU A 5 -7.76 1.53 2.46
C LEU A 5 -6.62 0.65 1.98
N PHE A 6 -6.68 -0.63 2.32
CA PHE A 6 -5.81 -1.65 1.78
C PHE A 6 -6.65 -2.71 1.07
N GLN A 7 -6.44 -2.87 -0.23
CA GLN A 7 -7.02 -3.92 -1.06
C GLN A 7 -5.98 -5.02 -1.28
N PRO A 8 -6.12 -6.22 -0.69
CA PRO A 8 -5.30 -7.36 -1.06
C PRO A 8 -5.52 -7.73 -2.53
N GLY A 9 -4.47 -8.12 -3.24
CA GLY A 9 -4.59 -8.61 -4.62
C GLY A 9 -5.34 -9.95 -4.70
N ASP A 10 -5.16 -10.82 -3.71
CA ASP A 10 -5.96 -12.03 -3.52
C ASP A 10 -7.24 -11.70 -2.73
N GLN A 11 -8.34 -11.55 -3.46
CA GLN A 11 -9.65 -11.21 -2.89
C GLN A 11 -10.32 -12.34 -2.10
N THR A 12 -9.81 -13.58 -2.19
CA THR A 12 -10.38 -14.70 -1.42
C THR A 12 -10.16 -14.55 0.09
N ILE A 13 -9.22 -13.70 0.50
CA ILE A 13 -8.99 -13.35 1.90
C ILE A 13 -10.16 -12.58 2.53
N MET A 14 -10.99 -11.93 1.70
CA MET A 14 -12.00 -10.95 2.13
C MET A 14 -13.39 -11.55 2.38
N ASN A 15 -13.55 -12.90 2.34
CA ASN A 15 -14.76 -13.68 2.70
C ASN A 15 -16.06 -12.86 2.90
N SER A 16 -16.65 -12.34 1.80
CA SER A 16 -18.03 -11.84 1.60
C SER A 16 -18.83 -11.09 2.70
N GLU A 17 -18.28 -10.77 3.86
CA GLU A 17 -18.94 -10.02 4.95
C GLU A 17 -18.11 -8.82 5.42
N GLY A 18 -16.93 -8.59 4.85
CA GLY A 18 -16.20 -7.34 5.01
C GLY A 18 -16.92 -6.20 4.28
N SER A 19 -16.71 -4.95 4.72
CA SER A 19 -17.28 -3.77 4.06
C SER A 19 -16.96 -3.79 2.56
N GLU A 20 -17.96 -4.14 1.74
CA GLU A 20 -18.01 -3.72 0.35
C GLU A 20 -17.96 -2.20 0.39
N LEU A 21 -16.80 -1.63 0.10
CA LEU A 21 -16.72 -0.21 -0.11
C LEU A 21 -17.45 0.07 -1.41
N ASP A 22 -18.55 0.81 -1.28
CA ASP A 22 -19.26 1.33 -2.43
C ASP A 22 -18.32 2.24 -3.23
N ASN A 23 -17.87 1.74 -4.38
CA ASN A 23 -17.00 2.49 -5.28
C ASN A 23 -17.77 3.55 -6.09
N SER A 24 -19.10 3.66 -5.94
CA SER A 24 -19.91 4.64 -6.67
C SER A 24 -19.51 6.10 -6.37
N ALA A 25 -19.01 6.36 -5.17
CA ALA A 25 -18.57 7.68 -4.76
C ALA A 25 -17.17 8.06 -5.28
N TRP A 26 -16.42 7.11 -5.85
CA TRP A 26 -15.08 7.36 -6.36
C TRP A 26 -15.12 8.06 -7.72
N VAL A 27 -14.42 9.19 -7.81
CA VAL A 27 -14.34 9.96 -9.06
C VAL A 27 -13.55 9.22 -10.13
N SER A 28 -12.46 8.56 -9.74
CA SER A 28 -11.60 7.79 -10.63
C SER A 28 -10.64 6.89 -9.85
N ASP A 29 -10.22 5.78 -10.48
CA ASP A 29 -9.13 4.91 -10.01
C ASP A 29 -9.30 4.42 -8.56
N GLY A 30 -10.55 4.17 -8.17
CA GLY A 30 -10.87 3.62 -6.85
C GLY A 30 -10.55 2.13 -6.72
N PRO A 31 -10.86 1.55 -5.56
CA PRO A 31 -10.87 0.11 -5.37
C PRO A 31 -11.68 -0.61 -6.45
N THR A 32 -11.36 -1.87 -6.69
CA THR A 32 -12.10 -2.75 -7.61
C THR A 32 -12.64 -3.99 -6.90
N GLY A 33 -12.24 -4.18 -5.65
CA GLY A 33 -12.70 -5.26 -4.80
C GLY A 33 -12.85 -4.79 -3.36
N LEU A 34 -12.96 -5.76 -2.46
CA LEU A 34 -13.09 -5.55 -1.03
C LEU A 34 -11.78 -5.00 -0.46
N CYS A 35 -11.92 -4.04 0.45
CA CYS A 35 -10.80 -3.41 1.14
C CYS A 35 -10.90 -3.58 2.64
N ILE A 36 -9.74 -3.47 3.28
CA ILE A 36 -9.57 -3.34 4.71
C ILE A 36 -9.37 -1.86 5.01
N GLU A 37 -10.12 -1.32 5.97
CA GLU A 37 -9.89 0.04 6.46
C GLU A 37 -8.64 0.08 7.36
N ILE A 38 -7.80 1.08 7.13
CA ILE A 38 -6.50 1.24 7.79
C ILE A 38 -6.53 2.49 8.68
N VAL A 39 -6.18 2.31 9.93
CA VAL A 39 -6.12 3.38 10.94
C VAL A 39 -4.86 4.23 10.75
N SER A 40 -3.72 3.58 10.47
CA SER A 40 -2.47 4.29 10.21
C SER A 40 -1.53 3.51 9.30
N LEU A 41 -0.67 4.26 8.61
CA LEU A 41 0.28 3.75 7.62
C LEU A 41 1.62 4.45 7.81
N HIS A 42 2.71 3.70 7.73
CA HIS A 42 4.07 4.24 7.70
C HIS A 42 4.94 3.50 6.67
N GLN A 43 5.73 4.27 5.93
CA GLN A 43 6.78 3.78 5.05
C GLN A 43 8.00 4.71 5.12
N GLY A 44 9.19 4.13 5.18
CA GLY A 44 10.46 4.83 5.09
C GLY A 44 11.19 4.52 3.79
N MET A 45 11.94 5.50 3.28
CA MET A 45 12.88 5.33 2.19
C MET A 45 14.16 6.11 2.48
N LYS A 46 15.32 5.53 2.19
CA LYS A 46 16.61 6.20 2.37
C LYS A 46 17.61 5.77 1.31
N GLN A 47 18.47 6.71 0.90
CA GLN A 47 19.63 6.41 0.07
C GLN A 47 20.87 6.30 0.95
N GLN A 48 21.67 5.26 0.74
CA GLN A 48 23.00 5.18 1.32
C GLN A 48 23.90 6.20 0.65
N LEU A 49 24.52 7.08 1.42
CA LEU A 49 25.40 8.13 0.91
C LEU A 49 26.69 8.12 1.72
N THR A 50 27.83 8.18 1.05
CA THR A 50 29.10 8.46 1.72
C THR A 50 29.17 9.93 2.09
N THR A 51 29.48 10.25 3.35
CA THR A 51 29.57 11.63 3.86
C THR A 51 31.00 12.06 4.18
N ASP A 52 32.01 11.33 3.72
CA ASP A 52 33.41 11.68 3.94
C ASP A 52 33.75 13.00 3.24
N VAL A 53 34.27 13.95 4.02
CA VAL A 53 34.64 15.31 3.58
C VAL A 53 35.85 15.34 2.65
N SER A 54 36.65 14.28 2.64
CA SER A 54 37.81 14.14 1.73
C SER A 54 37.42 13.71 0.31
N ASN A 55 36.15 13.33 0.11
CA ASN A 55 35.69 12.82 -1.18
C ASN A 55 35.21 13.98 -2.08
N ASN A 56 35.80 14.12 -3.27
CA ASN A 56 35.44 15.19 -4.22
C ASN A 56 34.00 15.08 -4.76
N ALA A 57 33.35 13.92 -4.62
CA ALA A 57 31.95 13.69 -4.95
C ALA A 57 31.32 12.68 -3.99
N ARG A 58 29.99 12.80 -3.77
CA ARG A 58 29.24 11.82 -2.98
C ARG A 58 29.04 10.55 -3.79
N THR A 59 29.37 9.39 -3.22
CA THR A 59 29.02 8.08 -3.77
C THR A 59 27.72 7.60 -3.12
N SER A 60 26.75 7.15 -3.93
CA SER A 60 25.51 6.55 -3.44
C SER A 60 25.55 5.02 -3.51
N GLY A 61 24.96 4.37 -2.51
CA GLY A 61 24.78 2.92 -2.49
C GLY A 61 23.41 2.47 -3.03
N ARG A 62 22.94 1.32 -2.55
CA ARG A 62 21.62 0.79 -2.91
C ARG A 62 20.55 1.51 -2.08
N PRO A 63 19.46 2.01 -2.71
CA PRO A 63 18.36 2.57 -1.95
C PRO A 63 17.72 1.49 -1.05
N ILE A 64 17.30 1.92 0.13
CA ILE A 64 16.56 1.09 1.08
C ILE A 64 15.14 1.63 1.11
N ILE A 65 14.19 0.81 0.67
CA ILE A 65 12.75 1.03 0.83
C ILE A 65 12.33 0.09 1.95
N THR A 66 11.76 0.62 3.03
CA THR A 66 11.26 -0.22 4.13
C THR A 66 9.95 -0.88 3.73
N GLU A 67 9.62 -1.95 4.42
CA GLU A 67 8.26 -2.49 4.44
C GLU A 67 7.27 -1.42 4.89
N PHE A 68 6.02 -1.59 4.48
CA PHE A 68 4.94 -0.79 5.06
C PHE A 68 4.61 -1.34 6.44
N THR A 69 4.30 -0.45 7.36
CA THR A 69 3.67 -0.77 8.63
C THR A 69 2.26 -0.21 8.61
N LEU A 70 1.27 -1.09 8.76
CA LEU A 70 -0.15 -0.75 8.74
C LEU A 70 -0.77 -1.13 10.08
N VAL A 71 -1.77 -0.35 10.52
CA VAL A 71 -2.59 -0.67 11.67
C VAL A 71 -4.05 -0.74 11.23
N LYS A 72 -4.75 -1.80 11.61
CA LYS A 72 -6.20 -1.96 11.42
C LYS A 72 -6.85 -2.35 12.74
N TYR A 73 -8.16 -2.24 12.82
CA TYR A 73 -8.91 -2.90 13.89
C TYR A 73 -9.06 -4.38 13.60
N VAL A 74 -9.20 -5.19 14.66
CA VAL A 74 -9.47 -6.62 14.50
C VAL A 74 -10.86 -6.81 13.88
N ASP A 75 -10.93 -7.65 12.86
CA ASP A 75 -12.15 -8.02 12.17
C ASP A 75 -12.06 -9.48 11.67
N GLN A 76 -13.02 -9.91 10.85
CA GLN A 76 -13.03 -11.28 10.33
C GLN A 76 -11.81 -11.61 9.45
N THR A 77 -11.18 -10.60 8.82
CA THR A 77 -10.00 -10.80 7.95
C THR A 77 -8.74 -11.10 8.76
N SER A 78 -8.70 -10.74 10.05
CA SER A 78 -7.54 -10.91 10.94
C SER A 78 -7.01 -12.36 10.95
N VAL A 79 -7.89 -13.34 11.13
CA VAL A 79 -7.48 -14.75 11.19
C VAL A 79 -6.91 -15.26 9.86
N LYS A 80 -7.37 -14.71 8.74
CA LYS A 80 -6.82 -15.01 7.42
C LYS A 80 -5.47 -14.34 7.20
N LEU A 81 -5.29 -13.10 7.65
CA LEU A 81 -3.98 -12.44 7.64
C LEU A 81 -2.95 -13.24 8.46
N TYR A 82 -3.35 -13.84 9.59
CA TYR A 82 -2.46 -14.72 10.37
C TYR A 82 -2.04 -15.96 9.58
N GLU A 83 -2.97 -16.60 8.88
CA GLU A 83 -2.70 -17.75 8.01
C GLU A 83 -1.71 -17.38 6.88
N TYR A 84 -1.90 -16.21 6.25
CA TYR A 84 -1.03 -15.74 5.18
C TYR A 84 0.36 -15.39 5.69
N CYS A 85 0.45 -14.74 6.84
CA CYS A 85 1.73 -14.40 7.47
C CYS A 85 2.52 -15.67 7.84
N LEU A 86 1.91 -16.60 8.60
CA LEU A 86 2.59 -17.83 9.03
C LEU A 86 2.92 -18.76 7.85
N GLY A 87 2.08 -18.76 6.82
CA GLY A 87 2.29 -19.54 5.60
C GLY A 87 3.19 -18.88 4.55
N ALA A 88 3.66 -17.65 4.78
CA ALA A 88 4.37 -16.82 3.81
C ALA A 88 3.66 -16.76 2.43
N LYS A 89 2.32 -16.71 2.45
CA LYS A 89 1.50 -16.67 1.23
C LYS A 89 1.49 -15.25 0.67
N VAL A 90 1.58 -15.14 -0.66
CA VAL A 90 1.43 -13.85 -1.36
C VAL A 90 -0.03 -13.41 -1.32
N LEU A 91 -0.25 -12.13 -1.05
CA LEU A 91 -1.55 -11.45 -1.04
C LEU A 91 -2.02 -11.08 -2.46
N GLY A 92 -1.65 -11.86 -3.47
CA GLY A 92 -1.82 -11.52 -4.88
C GLY A 92 -0.53 -11.78 -5.65
N SER A 93 -0.67 -12.39 -6.82
CA SER A 93 0.47 -12.88 -7.60
C SER A 93 0.61 -12.13 -8.92
N GLY A 94 1.82 -11.64 -9.19
CA GLY A 94 2.17 -11.01 -10.45
C GLY A 94 1.64 -9.59 -10.61
N ALA A 95 1.74 -9.10 -11.85
CA ALA A 95 1.36 -7.72 -12.20
C ALA A 95 -0.16 -7.52 -12.30
N ASP A 96 -0.93 -8.60 -12.45
CA ASP A 96 -2.37 -8.56 -12.70
C ASP A 96 -3.19 -8.52 -11.41
N ALA A 97 -2.59 -8.90 -10.28
CA ALA A 97 -3.22 -8.89 -8.96
C ALA A 97 -2.32 -8.24 -7.89
N PRO A 98 -1.93 -6.96 -8.05
CA PRO A 98 -1.18 -6.26 -7.04
C PRO A 98 -2.04 -6.00 -5.80
N SER A 99 -1.40 -5.95 -4.63
CA SER A 99 -2.04 -5.40 -3.44
C SER A 99 -1.95 -3.87 -3.49
N THR A 100 -3.04 -3.17 -3.19
CA THR A 100 -3.14 -1.73 -3.41
C THR A 100 -3.50 -1.00 -2.12
N ILE A 101 -2.79 0.07 -1.81
CA ILE A 101 -3.11 1.01 -0.72
C ILE A 101 -3.64 2.29 -1.35
N TYR A 102 -4.80 2.73 -0.89
CA TYR A 102 -5.42 3.98 -1.29
C TYR A 102 -5.38 4.95 -0.12
N ILE A 103 -4.80 6.13 -0.33
CA ILE A 103 -4.95 7.27 0.58
C ILE A 103 -5.81 8.28 -0.16
N ALA A 104 -7.05 8.43 0.28
CA ALA A 104 -8.07 9.20 -0.40
C ALA A 104 -8.63 10.30 0.49
N ARG A 105 -9.22 11.29 -0.16
CA ARG A 105 -9.97 12.36 0.48
C ARG A 105 -11.39 12.35 -0.05
N GLU A 106 -12.33 12.40 0.88
CA GLU A 106 -13.73 12.66 0.60
C GLU A 106 -14.01 14.17 0.71
N SER A 107 -14.66 14.71 -0.32
CA SER A 107 -15.08 16.11 -0.43
C SER A 107 -16.37 16.21 -1.24
N GLY A 108 -17.42 16.79 -0.65
CA GLY A 108 -18.69 17.04 -1.34
C GLY A 108 -19.38 15.76 -1.84
N GLY A 109 -19.22 14.64 -1.12
CA GLY A 109 -19.79 13.34 -1.51
C GLY A 109 -19.01 12.60 -2.59
N SER A 110 -17.88 13.14 -3.04
CA SER A 110 -16.97 12.50 -3.99
C SER A 110 -15.67 12.10 -3.30
N ILE A 111 -15.19 10.89 -3.58
CA ILE A 111 -13.93 10.34 -3.07
C ILE A 111 -12.88 10.37 -4.18
N GLN A 112 -11.70 10.86 -3.85
CA GLN A 112 -10.58 10.88 -4.78
C GLN A 112 -9.28 10.48 -4.09
N ASN A 113 -8.47 9.67 -4.78
CA ASN A 113 -7.11 9.39 -4.35
C ASN A 113 -6.31 10.68 -4.22
N VAL A 114 -5.58 10.82 -3.11
CA VAL A 114 -4.42 11.70 -3.01
C VAL A 114 -3.21 10.95 -3.55
N ILE A 115 -3.02 9.71 -3.09
CA ILE A 115 -1.99 8.80 -3.60
C ILE A 115 -2.51 7.35 -3.60
N LYS A 116 -2.29 6.66 -4.70
CA LYS A 116 -2.48 5.20 -4.85
C LYS A 116 -1.12 4.53 -4.86
N ILE A 117 -0.96 3.45 -4.11
CA ILE A 117 0.28 2.69 -4.00
C ILE A 117 0.00 1.24 -4.33
N GLU A 118 0.65 0.71 -5.36
CA GLU A 118 0.46 -0.66 -5.83
C GLU A 118 1.72 -1.47 -5.52
N LEU A 119 1.54 -2.65 -4.93
CA LEU A 119 2.60 -3.55 -4.47
C LEU A 119 2.49 -4.89 -5.21
N LYS A 120 3.55 -5.26 -5.91
CA LYS A 120 3.63 -6.55 -6.60
C LYS A 120 4.15 -7.63 -5.65
N ASP A 121 3.51 -8.80 -5.73
CA ASP A 121 3.85 -10.00 -4.94
C ASP A 121 3.98 -9.67 -3.45
N ALA A 122 3.01 -8.91 -2.93
CA ALA A 122 3.04 -8.48 -1.54
C ALA A 122 2.82 -9.68 -0.60
N LEU A 123 3.51 -9.70 0.54
CA LEU A 123 3.35 -10.72 1.59
C LEU A 123 3.39 -10.08 2.97
N LEU A 124 2.79 -10.77 3.94
CA LEU A 124 2.81 -10.34 5.35
C LEU A 124 4.08 -10.83 6.02
N SER A 125 5.01 -9.92 6.31
CA SER A 125 6.26 -10.24 7.00
C SER A 125 6.11 -10.32 8.52
N GLU A 126 5.08 -9.68 9.07
CA GLU A 126 4.86 -9.59 10.51
C GLU A 126 3.38 -9.30 10.82
N MET A 127 2.87 -9.87 11.91
CA MET A 127 1.56 -9.58 12.51
C MET A 127 1.73 -9.38 14.02
N GLN A 128 1.11 -8.35 14.58
CA GLN A 128 1.09 -8.06 16.01
C GLN A 128 -0.33 -7.66 16.45
N LEU A 129 -0.96 -8.49 17.28
CA LEU A 129 -2.25 -8.18 17.90
C LEU A 129 -2.04 -7.38 19.20
N GLN A 130 -2.76 -6.27 19.35
CA GLN A 130 -2.68 -5.37 20.49
C GLN A 130 -4.09 -5.07 21.02
N THR A 131 -4.24 -4.96 22.33
CA THR A 131 -5.52 -4.63 22.97
C THR A 131 -5.30 -3.81 24.23
N HIS A 132 -6.27 -2.96 24.54
CA HIS A 132 -6.33 -2.20 25.78
C HIS A 132 -7.73 -2.38 26.38
N PRO A 133 -7.91 -2.49 27.72
CA PRO A 133 -9.22 -2.79 28.31
C PRO A 133 -10.37 -1.84 27.96
N ASN A 134 -10.07 -0.63 27.49
CA ASN A 134 -11.03 0.43 27.18
C ASN A 134 -11.02 0.85 25.70
N ASP A 135 -10.42 0.04 24.82
CA ASP A 135 -10.31 0.37 23.39
C ASP A 135 -10.61 -0.86 22.53
N MET A 136 -11.00 -0.62 21.28
CA MET A 136 -11.23 -1.68 20.30
C MET A 136 -9.88 -2.34 19.98
N PRO A 137 -9.79 -3.69 19.92
CA PRO A 137 -8.53 -4.36 19.61
C PRO A 137 -8.02 -3.95 18.24
N THR A 138 -6.72 -3.67 18.16
CA THR A 138 -6.02 -3.29 16.94
C THR A 138 -4.95 -4.31 16.62
N GLU A 139 -4.56 -4.37 15.36
CA GLU A 139 -3.44 -5.18 14.94
C GLU A 139 -2.55 -4.41 13.97
N GLN A 140 -1.25 -4.53 14.18
CA GLN A 140 -0.21 -3.97 13.35
C GLN A 140 0.36 -5.07 12.47
N PHE A 141 0.50 -4.81 11.18
CA PHE A 141 1.08 -5.75 10.24
C PHE A 141 2.05 -5.08 9.28
N LYS A 142 2.96 -5.87 8.73
CA LYS A 142 3.97 -5.40 7.78
C LYS A 142 3.83 -6.06 6.42
N LEU A 143 3.97 -5.25 5.38
CA LEU A 143 3.93 -5.70 4.00
C LEU A 143 5.33 -5.62 3.37
N ASN A 144 5.83 -6.78 2.94
CA ASN A 144 6.98 -6.91 2.07
C ASN A 144 6.51 -7.10 0.61
N PHE A 145 7.31 -6.70 -0.38
CA PHE A 145 6.91 -6.69 -1.78
C PHE A 145 8.14 -6.70 -2.71
N THR A 146 7.95 -7.10 -3.97
CA THR A 146 9.03 -7.18 -4.96
C THR A 146 9.19 -5.91 -5.79
N GLU A 147 8.08 -5.24 -6.08
CA GLU A 147 8.01 -3.99 -6.83
C GLU A 147 6.92 -3.09 -6.27
N ILE A 148 7.08 -1.79 -6.48
CA ILE A 148 6.17 -0.76 -5.97
C ILE A 148 5.94 0.32 -7.02
N ILE A 149 4.70 0.79 -7.11
CA ILE A 149 4.29 1.93 -7.94
C ILE A 149 3.53 2.91 -7.06
N TRP A 150 3.88 4.19 -7.16
CA TRP A 150 3.15 5.29 -6.53
C TRP A 150 2.53 6.14 -7.63
N THR A 151 1.23 6.44 -7.48
CA THR A 151 0.48 7.34 -8.36
C THR A 151 -0.11 8.46 -7.52
N TYR A 152 0.42 9.67 -7.68
CA TYR A 152 -0.13 10.88 -7.06
C TYR A 152 -1.14 11.54 -8.00
N THR A 153 -2.31 11.89 -7.47
CA THR A 153 -3.37 12.55 -8.22
C THR A 153 -3.40 14.03 -7.87
N GLN A 154 -3.17 14.87 -8.88
CA GLN A 154 -3.28 16.31 -8.75
C GLN A 154 -4.74 16.72 -8.82
N GLN A 155 -5.17 17.53 -7.86
CA GLN A 155 -6.51 18.10 -7.79
C GLN A 155 -6.45 19.61 -8.07
N PHE A 156 -7.49 20.13 -8.70
CA PHE A 156 -7.74 21.56 -8.78
C PHE A 156 -8.35 22.09 -7.47
N ASN A 157 -8.44 23.41 -7.33
CA ASN A 157 -9.07 24.04 -6.16
C ASN A 157 -10.57 23.73 -6.07
N ASP A 158 -11.21 23.43 -7.19
CA ASP A 158 -12.60 22.96 -7.27
C ASP A 158 -12.72 21.44 -7.05
N THR A 159 -11.65 20.79 -6.59
CA THR A 159 -11.55 19.35 -6.31
C THR A 159 -11.67 18.43 -7.52
N THR A 160 -11.67 18.98 -8.74
CA THR A 160 -11.64 18.15 -9.96
C THR A 160 -10.22 17.63 -10.25
N GLN A 161 -10.12 16.51 -10.97
CA GLN A 161 -8.83 15.91 -11.32
C GLN A 161 -8.09 16.73 -12.38
N LYS A 162 -6.86 17.16 -12.07
CA LYS A 162 -5.96 17.87 -12.99
C LYS A 162 -5.05 16.93 -13.79
N GLY A 163 -4.63 15.83 -13.18
CA GLY A 163 -3.74 14.86 -13.80
C GLY A 163 -3.11 13.91 -12.79
N MET A 164 -2.34 12.95 -13.27
CA MET A 164 -1.64 11.97 -12.44
C MET A 164 -0.13 12.00 -12.69
N LYS A 165 0.65 11.71 -11.64
CA LYS A 165 2.10 11.52 -11.70
C LYS A 165 2.43 10.16 -11.11
N THR A 166 3.13 9.34 -11.88
CA THR A 166 3.46 7.98 -11.49
C THR A 166 4.97 7.76 -11.48
N ALA A 167 5.45 7.06 -10.46
CA ALA A 167 6.80 6.57 -10.35
C ALA A 167 6.76 5.15 -9.76
N GLY A 168 7.81 4.35 -9.99
CA GLY A 168 7.89 3.02 -9.39
C GLY A 168 9.31 2.52 -9.30
N TRP A 169 9.51 1.51 -8.47
CA TRP A 169 10.80 0.86 -8.25
C TRP A 169 10.66 -0.67 -8.18
N SER A 170 11.59 -1.38 -8.82
CA SER A 170 11.75 -2.81 -8.67
C SER A 170 12.83 -3.08 -7.61
N LEU A 171 12.46 -3.64 -6.46
CA LEU A 171 13.41 -3.99 -5.41
C LEU A 171 14.28 -5.16 -5.88
N ALA A 172 13.68 -6.13 -6.58
CA ALA A 172 14.36 -7.29 -7.12
C ALA A 172 15.45 -6.91 -8.15
N LYS A 173 15.16 -5.97 -9.06
CA LYS A 173 16.11 -5.52 -10.10
C LYS A 173 16.95 -4.31 -9.69
N ASN A 174 16.56 -3.63 -8.62
CA ASN A 174 17.14 -2.37 -8.17
C ASN A 174 17.13 -1.29 -9.26
N THR A 175 16.00 -1.14 -9.95
CA THR A 175 15.84 -0.20 -11.07
C THR A 175 14.49 0.50 -11.01
N PRO A 176 14.38 1.73 -11.56
CA PRO A 176 13.09 2.38 -11.72
C PRO A 176 12.19 1.60 -12.70
N ILE A 177 10.89 1.61 -12.44
CA ILE A 177 9.87 1.05 -13.32
C ILE A 177 8.83 2.15 -13.60
N ALA A 178 8.61 2.47 -14.88
CA ALA A 178 7.87 3.67 -15.30
C ALA A 178 6.34 3.49 -15.18
N GLY A 179 5.86 3.26 -13.95
CA GLY A 179 4.44 3.12 -13.64
C GLY A 179 3.79 1.85 -14.16
N LYS A 180 4.60 0.82 -14.46
CA LYS A 180 4.13 -0.51 -14.83
C LYS A 180 5.02 -1.55 -14.19
N PHE A 181 4.40 -2.59 -13.63
CA PHE A 181 5.13 -3.73 -13.09
C PHE A 181 5.87 -4.47 -14.20
N THR A 182 7.01 -5.05 -13.86
CA THR A 182 7.73 -5.87 -14.81
C THR A 182 7.00 -7.20 -14.98
N SER A 183 6.81 -7.63 -16.23
CA SER A 183 6.28 -8.97 -16.51
C SER A 183 7.22 -10.02 -15.90
N GLY A 184 6.64 -11.10 -15.35
CA GLY A 184 7.41 -12.24 -14.87
C GLY A 184 8.34 -12.78 -15.96
N LYS A 185 9.50 -13.30 -15.56
CA LYS A 185 10.27 -14.19 -16.44
C LYS A 185 9.61 -15.57 -16.45
#